data_AF-A0A0H5BDG4-F1
#
_entry.id   AF-A0A0H5BDG4-F1
#
_cell.length_a   1.000
_cell.length_b   1.000
_cell.length_c   1.000
_cell.angle_alpha   90.00
_cell.angle_beta   90.00
_cell.angle_gamma   90.00
#
_symmetry.space_group_name_H-M   'P 1'
#
loop_
_entity.id
_entity.type
_entity.pdbx_description
1 polymer ?
#
loop_
_entity_poly.entity_id
_entity_poly.type
_entity_poly.pdbx_seq_one_letter_code
_entity_poly.pdbx_strand_id
1 'polypeptide(L)'
;MSEVSIPVDLFNPGQVFACLGLIEAADVLLGGAEGGFQWDTGERDVFVLSADGAGDPVEAVLAFLAEAEAVAVVPHDGGLATDKWGVRSVPSDRDVFPCPRPDTPSALPCRLVAGQRSIFVSHWVDRSSAGIDNVKFWAGMAGYPGPALVRDLLAQIRTWSANQRAAAAADPFGNLDPSSASAVQSSNLRFDYRAGTIPFDAGFSTNAHSDVAMIGFPLVDVLAAIGLEHARPHRIDKLTYRYAAWSGLLVPPLARAVMGTADLGFRTRTFRIDLGWPGQENQARAIKLAREDTAS
;
A
#
# COMPACT_ATOMS: atom_id res chain seq x y z
N MET A 1 13.68 18.91 10.73
CA MET A 1 12.42 18.16 10.67
C MET A 1 11.39 19.05 10.02
N SER A 2 10.84 18.58 8.92
CA SER A 2 9.68 19.16 8.24
C SER A 2 8.44 18.38 8.66
N GLU A 3 7.27 19.02 8.61
CA GLU A 3 5.98 18.43 8.97
C GLU A 3 4.95 18.80 7.91
N VAL A 4 4.09 17.84 7.54
CA VAL A 4 2.99 18.04 6.58
C VAL A 4 1.73 17.33 7.06
N SER A 5 0.57 17.94 6.78
CA SER A 5 -0.75 17.41 7.11
C SER A 5 -1.46 16.94 5.85
N ILE A 6 -1.94 15.71 5.87
CA ILE A 6 -2.50 15.00 4.72
C ILE A 6 -3.97 14.66 5.01
N PRO A 7 -4.93 15.09 4.18
CA PRO A 7 -6.33 14.67 4.33
C PRO A 7 -6.46 13.15 4.17
N VAL A 8 -7.13 12.49 5.10
CA VAL A 8 -7.29 11.03 5.11
C VAL A 8 -8.72 10.63 5.42
N ASP A 9 -9.19 9.57 4.77
CA ASP A 9 -10.43 8.90 5.12
C ASP A 9 -10.11 7.66 5.96
N LEU A 10 -10.42 7.72 7.27
CA LEU A 10 -10.19 6.60 8.17
C LEU A 10 -11.10 5.39 7.88
N PHE A 11 -12.17 5.54 7.10
CA PHE A 11 -13.01 4.44 6.60
C PHE A 11 -12.48 3.83 5.29
N ASN A 12 -11.35 4.33 4.78
CA ASN A 12 -10.59 3.70 3.71
C ASN A 12 -9.31 3.05 4.27
N PRO A 13 -9.31 1.73 4.55
CA PRO A 13 -8.15 1.07 5.12
C PRO A 13 -6.92 1.17 4.22
N GLY A 14 -7.10 1.24 2.89
CA GLY A 14 -6.01 1.47 1.96
C GLY A 14 -5.28 2.77 2.25
N GLN A 15 -5.99 3.86 2.56
CA GLN A 15 -5.37 5.13 2.92
C GLN A 15 -4.67 5.08 4.27
N VAL A 16 -5.24 4.38 5.26
CA VAL A 16 -4.58 4.20 6.58
C VAL A 16 -3.30 3.37 6.45
N PHE A 17 -3.31 2.31 5.64
CA PHE A 17 -2.09 1.56 5.32
C PHE A 17 -1.09 2.39 4.52
N ALA A 18 -1.57 3.26 3.62
CA ALA A 18 -0.73 4.19 2.88
C ALA A 18 -0.08 5.25 3.78
N CYS A 19 -0.74 5.70 4.85
CA CYS A 19 -0.14 6.56 5.86
C CYS A 19 1.03 5.87 6.57
N LEU A 20 0.88 4.59 6.94
CA LEU A 20 2.01 3.80 7.43
C LEU A 20 3.11 3.69 6.36
N GLY A 21 2.74 3.44 5.10
CA GLY A 21 3.68 3.41 3.99
C GLY A 21 4.45 4.71 3.77
N LEU A 22 3.84 5.86 4.04
CA LEU A 22 4.52 7.15 4.01
C LEU A 22 5.55 7.27 5.14
N ILE A 23 5.24 6.82 6.36
CA ILE A 23 6.21 6.78 7.46
C ILE A 23 7.39 5.89 7.07
N GLU A 24 7.12 4.67 6.59
CA GLU A 24 8.16 3.71 6.18
C GLU A 24 9.05 4.27 5.06
N ALA A 25 8.44 4.85 4.02
CA ALA A 25 9.18 5.39 2.88
C ALA A 25 9.98 6.64 3.28
N ALA A 26 9.38 7.55 4.06
CA ALA A 26 10.08 8.74 4.54
C ALA A 26 11.24 8.37 5.48
N ASP A 27 11.08 7.38 6.37
CA ASP A 27 12.16 6.95 7.26
C ASP A 27 13.36 6.38 6.47
N VAL A 28 13.09 5.57 5.44
CA VAL A 28 14.14 5.02 4.58
C VAL A 28 14.84 6.12 3.75
N LEU A 29 14.10 7.12 3.29
CA LEU A 29 14.62 8.13 2.36
C LEU A 29 15.28 9.33 3.06
N LEU A 30 14.76 9.72 4.21
CA LEU A 30 15.10 10.95 4.92
C LEU A 30 15.63 10.68 6.33
N GLY A 31 15.18 9.60 6.98
CA GLY A 31 15.46 9.28 8.37
C GLY A 31 14.52 10.01 9.35
N GLY A 32 14.37 9.43 10.54
CA GLY A 32 13.67 10.07 11.66
C GLY A 32 12.19 10.32 11.38
N ALA A 33 11.55 9.48 10.57
CA ALA A 33 10.15 9.72 10.23
C ALA A 33 9.21 9.29 11.35
N GLU A 34 8.21 10.12 11.61
CA GLU A 34 7.13 9.86 12.56
C GLU A 34 5.81 10.28 11.94
N GLY A 35 4.72 9.61 12.30
CA GLY A 35 3.41 10.02 11.84
C GLY A 35 2.28 9.68 12.79
N GLY A 36 1.16 10.37 12.64
CA GLY A 36 0.03 10.28 13.53
C GLY A 36 -1.25 10.85 12.95
N PHE A 37 -2.39 10.32 13.36
CA PHE A 37 -3.68 10.82 12.90
C PHE A 37 -4.24 11.87 13.86
N GLN A 38 -4.99 12.81 13.30
CA GLN A 38 -5.76 13.81 14.03
C GLN A 38 -7.20 13.79 13.52
N TRP A 39 -8.13 13.46 14.41
CA TRP A 39 -9.56 13.29 14.10
C TRP A 39 -10.49 14.07 15.04
N ASP A 40 -9.94 14.82 16.00
CA ASP A 40 -10.71 15.60 16.99
C ASP A 40 -10.84 17.09 16.62
N THR A 41 -10.47 17.47 15.39
CA THR A 41 -10.40 18.88 14.96
C THR A 41 -11.73 19.44 14.48
N GLY A 42 -12.72 18.58 14.20
CA GLY A 42 -14.08 18.97 13.79
C GLY A 42 -14.22 19.35 12.31
N GLU A 43 -13.15 19.39 11.53
CA GLU A 43 -13.19 19.67 10.09
C GLU A 43 -13.14 18.41 9.23
N ARG A 44 -12.04 17.65 9.36
CA ARG A 44 -11.77 16.39 8.66
C ARG A 44 -10.65 15.64 9.37
N ASP A 45 -10.61 14.33 9.17
CA ASP A 45 -9.49 13.52 9.63
C ASP A 45 -8.24 13.85 8.78
N VAL A 46 -7.10 14.06 9.45
CA VAL A 46 -5.81 14.28 8.80
C VAL A 46 -4.76 13.34 9.38
N PHE A 47 -3.76 13.04 8.56
CA PHE A 47 -2.55 12.35 8.95
C PHE A 47 -1.37 13.31 8.89
N VAL A 48 -0.67 13.46 10.00
CA VAL A 48 0.54 14.28 10.08
C VAL A 48 1.75 13.39 9.90
N LEU A 49 2.66 13.81 9.02
CA LEU A 49 3.94 13.15 8.75
C LEU A 49 5.06 14.15 9.03
N SER A 50 6.04 13.73 9.83
CA SER A 50 7.30 14.45 10.01
C SER A 50 8.48 13.55 9.68
N ALA A 51 9.57 14.13 9.17
CA ALA A 51 10.83 13.44 8.93
C ALA A 51 12.00 14.42 8.96
N ASP A 52 13.23 13.91 8.97
CA ASP A 52 14.44 14.72 8.90
C ASP A 52 14.57 15.49 7.57
N GLY A 53 15.36 16.56 7.61
CA GLY A 53 15.54 17.48 6.49
C GLY A 53 14.66 18.74 6.56
N ALA A 54 14.71 19.51 5.47
CA ALA A 54 14.03 20.80 5.32
C ALA A 54 12.93 20.81 4.24
N GLY A 55 12.88 19.78 3.38
CA GLY A 55 11.88 19.65 2.32
C GLY A 55 10.65 18.88 2.79
N ASP A 56 9.55 18.95 2.04
CA ASP A 56 8.33 18.20 2.31
C ASP A 56 8.58 16.68 2.20
N PRO A 57 8.27 15.88 3.24
CA PRO A 57 8.52 14.44 3.22
C PRO A 57 7.65 13.69 2.20
N VAL A 58 6.44 14.17 1.89
CA VAL A 58 5.58 13.60 0.85
C VAL A 58 6.19 13.87 -0.52
N GLU A 59 6.67 15.09 -0.79
CA GLU A 59 7.34 15.40 -2.06
C GLU A 59 8.57 14.51 -2.28
N ALA A 60 9.37 14.27 -1.25
CA ALA A 60 10.53 13.38 -1.32
C ALA A 60 10.14 11.92 -1.66
N VAL A 61 9.07 11.40 -1.04
CA VAL A 61 8.54 10.06 -1.35
C VAL A 61 8.00 10.02 -2.78
N LEU A 62 7.24 11.03 -3.22
CA LEU A 62 6.72 11.11 -4.58
C LEU A 62 7.83 11.18 -5.63
N ALA A 63 8.87 11.97 -5.38
CA ALA A 63 10.05 12.03 -6.24
C ALA A 63 10.72 10.66 -6.36
N PHE A 64 10.90 9.95 -5.24
CA PHE A 64 11.41 8.59 -5.26
C PHE A 64 10.52 7.65 -6.09
N LEU A 65 9.21 7.65 -5.88
CA LEU A 65 8.28 6.76 -6.61
C LEU A 65 8.23 7.09 -8.11
N ALA A 66 8.32 8.36 -8.50
CA ALA A 66 8.38 8.75 -9.90
C ALA A 66 9.67 8.25 -10.59
N GLU A 67 10.78 8.16 -9.86
CA GLU A 67 12.05 7.67 -10.39
C GLU A 67 12.17 6.14 -10.31
N ALA A 68 11.59 5.51 -9.28
CA ALA A 68 11.89 4.14 -8.88
C ALA A 68 11.56 3.07 -9.93
N GLU A 69 12.52 2.23 -10.27
CA GLU A 69 12.29 0.98 -11.01
C GLU A 69 11.75 -0.09 -10.06
N ALA A 70 10.69 -0.79 -10.45
CA ALA A 70 10.26 -2.02 -9.78
C ALA A 70 11.06 -3.20 -10.34
N VAL A 71 11.81 -3.90 -9.49
CA VAL A 71 12.56 -5.11 -9.84
C VAL A 71 12.03 -6.32 -9.07
N ALA A 72 11.97 -7.47 -9.72
CA ALA A 72 11.61 -8.73 -9.09
C ALA A 72 12.84 -9.31 -8.38
N VAL A 73 12.69 -9.68 -7.11
CA VAL A 73 13.78 -10.26 -6.33
C VAL A 73 13.66 -11.78 -6.36
N VAL A 74 14.65 -12.46 -6.94
CA VAL A 74 14.64 -13.91 -7.21
C VAL A 74 15.60 -14.69 -6.30
N PRO A 75 15.34 -15.97 -6.03
CA PRO A 75 16.31 -16.85 -5.37
C PRO A 75 17.63 -16.94 -6.16
N HIS A 76 18.76 -17.09 -5.46
CA HIS A 76 20.10 -17.14 -6.07
C HIS A 76 20.29 -18.27 -7.09
N ASP A 77 19.54 -19.36 -6.98
CA ASP A 77 19.71 -20.57 -7.78
C ASP A 77 18.92 -20.57 -9.10
N GLY A 78 18.36 -19.42 -9.51
CA GLY A 78 18.16 -19.09 -10.93
C GLY A 78 16.94 -19.70 -11.65
N GLY A 79 15.94 -20.22 -10.94
CA GLY A 79 14.79 -20.89 -11.58
C GLY A 79 13.63 -19.99 -12.01
N LEU A 80 13.54 -18.77 -11.47
CA LEU A 80 12.40 -17.87 -11.68
C LEU A 80 12.85 -16.56 -12.31
N ALA A 81 12.04 -16.06 -13.24
CA ALA A 81 12.31 -14.81 -13.93
C ALA A 81 10.99 -14.11 -14.32
N THR A 82 11.08 -12.79 -14.51
CA THR A 82 9.92 -11.93 -14.81
C THR A 82 10.02 -11.23 -16.17
N ASP A 83 10.96 -11.62 -17.03
CA ASP A 83 11.21 -11.01 -18.35
C ASP A 83 9.96 -11.01 -19.24
N LYS A 84 9.16 -12.08 -19.17
CA LYS A 84 7.88 -12.18 -19.90
C LYS A 84 6.95 -10.99 -19.63
N TRP A 85 7.02 -10.42 -18.44
CA TRP A 85 6.20 -9.27 -18.05
C TRP A 85 6.99 -7.98 -18.07
N GLY A 86 8.18 -7.91 -18.68
CA GLY A 86 8.97 -6.68 -18.77
C GLY A 86 9.39 -6.11 -17.42
N VAL A 87 9.69 -6.99 -16.45
CA VAL A 87 10.25 -6.60 -15.14
C VAL A 87 11.60 -7.27 -14.99
N ARG A 88 12.62 -6.48 -14.67
CA ARG A 88 13.98 -6.98 -14.43
C ARG A 88 14.02 -7.84 -13.17
N SER A 89 14.61 -9.03 -13.28
CA SER A 89 14.88 -9.90 -12.14
C SER A 89 16.28 -9.64 -11.57
N VAL A 90 16.40 -9.54 -10.25
CA VAL A 90 17.66 -9.37 -9.53
C VAL A 90 17.77 -10.46 -8.45
N PRO A 91 18.93 -11.10 -8.28
CA PRO A 91 19.13 -12.03 -7.18
C PRO A 91 18.86 -11.35 -5.83
N SER A 92 18.34 -12.10 -4.86
CA SER A 92 18.30 -11.64 -3.48
C SER A 92 19.69 -11.28 -3.00
N ASP A 93 19.82 -10.25 -2.17
CA ASP A 93 21.04 -9.89 -1.45
C ASP A 93 21.08 -10.53 -0.05
N ARG A 94 20.05 -11.31 0.30
CA ARG A 94 19.89 -11.93 1.61
C ARG A 94 20.25 -13.41 1.53
N ASP A 95 20.95 -13.88 2.56
CA ASP A 95 21.24 -15.31 2.75
C ASP A 95 19.97 -16.15 2.86
N VAL A 96 18.91 -15.56 3.42
CA VAL A 96 17.59 -16.18 3.57
C VAL A 96 16.58 -15.42 2.72
N PHE A 97 15.94 -16.14 1.81
CA PHE A 97 14.84 -15.60 1.00
C PHE A 97 13.67 -15.20 1.92
N PRO A 98 13.01 -14.05 1.70
CA PRO A 98 12.05 -13.48 2.65
C PRO A 98 10.73 -14.25 2.77
N CYS A 99 10.59 -15.35 2.04
CA CYS A 99 9.47 -16.28 2.04
C CYS A 99 9.97 -17.70 1.72
N PRO A 100 9.15 -18.74 1.96
CA PRO A 100 9.37 -20.03 1.33
C PRO A 100 9.56 -19.85 -0.18
N ARG A 101 10.45 -20.65 -0.78
CA ARG A 101 10.76 -20.54 -2.19
C ARG A 101 9.47 -20.63 -3.02
N PRO A 102 9.15 -19.61 -3.83
CA PRO A 102 7.93 -19.64 -4.62
C PRO A 102 8.08 -20.63 -5.78
N ASP A 103 6.99 -21.30 -6.16
CA ASP A 103 6.95 -22.19 -7.33
C ASP A 103 6.72 -21.44 -8.64
N THR A 104 6.30 -20.17 -8.57
CA THR A 104 5.95 -19.35 -9.73
C THR A 104 6.51 -17.93 -9.61
N PRO A 105 6.82 -17.26 -10.75
CA PRO A 105 7.24 -15.86 -10.73
C PRO A 105 6.19 -14.91 -10.14
N SER A 106 4.91 -15.32 -10.12
CA SER A 106 3.82 -14.50 -9.59
C SER A 106 4.12 -14.03 -8.17
N ALA A 107 4.53 -14.96 -7.31
CA ALA A 107 4.73 -14.74 -5.89
C ALA A 107 6.10 -14.14 -5.54
N LEU A 108 6.88 -13.67 -6.53
CA LEU A 108 8.16 -13.03 -6.26
C LEU A 108 7.97 -11.70 -5.51
N PRO A 109 8.86 -11.39 -4.55
CA PRO A 109 8.92 -10.08 -3.93
C PRO A 109 9.41 -9.01 -4.92
N CYS A 110 9.09 -7.75 -4.61
CA CYS A 110 9.50 -6.58 -5.37
C CYS A 110 10.50 -5.74 -4.57
N ARG A 111 11.40 -5.06 -5.28
CA ARG A 111 12.18 -3.96 -4.72
C ARG A 111 11.99 -2.73 -5.61
N LEU A 112 11.72 -1.60 -5.00
CA LEU A 112 11.72 -0.29 -5.65
C LEU A 112 13.14 0.27 -5.58
N VAL A 113 13.71 0.71 -6.71
CA VAL A 113 15.11 1.16 -6.77
C VAL A 113 15.21 2.49 -7.50
N ALA A 114 15.77 3.52 -6.86
CA ALA A 114 16.08 4.82 -7.46
C ALA A 114 17.50 5.26 -7.04
N GLY A 115 18.47 5.05 -7.94
CA GLY A 115 19.88 5.27 -7.63
C GLY A 115 20.37 4.31 -6.55
N GLN A 116 20.88 4.85 -5.44
CA GLN A 116 21.34 4.07 -4.27
C GLN A 116 20.23 3.78 -3.25
N ARG A 117 19.04 4.38 -3.42
CA ARG A 117 17.92 4.23 -2.49
C ARG A 117 17.05 3.07 -2.92
N SER A 118 16.56 2.27 -1.97
CA SER A 118 15.64 1.20 -2.27
C SER A 118 14.64 0.90 -1.16
N ILE A 119 13.42 0.50 -1.54
CA ILE A 119 12.36 0.08 -0.63
C ILE A 119 11.91 -1.33 -1.02
N PHE A 120 11.86 -2.24 -0.05
CA PHE A 120 11.43 -3.62 -0.27
C PHE A 120 9.91 -3.72 -0.14
N VAL A 121 9.25 -4.41 -1.08
CA VAL A 121 7.79 -4.57 -1.08
C VAL A 121 7.43 -6.00 -1.39
N SER A 122 6.82 -6.67 -0.43
CA SER A 122 6.56 -8.10 -0.50
C SER A 122 5.40 -8.53 0.39
N HIS A 123 4.49 -7.63 0.78
CA HIS A 123 3.39 -7.96 1.68
C HIS A 123 2.55 -9.19 1.23
N TRP A 124 2.52 -9.47 -0.08
CA TRP A 124 1.80 -10.58 -0.72
C TRP A 124 2.52 -11.93 -0.69
N VAL A 125 3.79 -11.96 -0.30
CA VAL A 125 4.55 -13.21 -0.22
C VAL A 125 4.12 -13.98 1.02
N ASP A 126 4.14 -15.31 0.94
CA ASP A 126 3.83 -16.13 2.09
C ASP A 126 4.92 -15.97 3.16
N ARG A 127 4.53 -15.45 4.32
CA ARG A 127 5.38 -15.33 5.52
C ARG A 127 4.77 -16.01 6.72
N SER A 128 3.87 -16.97 6.50
CA SER A 128 3.22 -17.74 7.56
C SER A 128 4.24 -18.49 8.44
N SER A 129 5.35 -18.96 7.85
CA SER A 129 6.47 -19.57 8.59
C SER A 129 7.18 -18.59 9.54
N ALA A 130 7.08 -17.28 9.30
CA ALA A 130 7.56 -16.22 10.18
C ALA A 130 6.45 -15.67 11.11
N GLY A 131 5.28 -16.33 11.16
CA GLY A 131 4.14 -15.90 11.98
C GLY A 131 3.41 -14.66 11.46
N ILE A 132 3.70 -14.21 10.24
CA ILE A 132 3.07 -13.02 9.66
C ILE A 132 1.88 -13.45 8.80
N ASP A 133 0.70 -12.89 9.10
CA ASP A 133 -0.52 -13.19 8.35
C ASP A 133 -0.39 -12.77 6.88
N ASN A 134 -0.76 -13.66 5.97
CA ASN A 134 -0.76 -13.40 4.54
C ASN A 134 -2.07 -12.68 4.16
N VAL A 135 -2.24 -11.42 4.60
CA VAL A 135 -3.34 -10.52 4.20
C VAL A 135 -3.21 -10.22 2.71
N LYS A 136 -3.57 -11.22 1.90
CA LYS A 136 -3.27 -11.24 0.47
C LYS A 136 -4.37 -10.56 -0.32
N PHE A 137 -4.08 -9.34 -0.77
CA PHE A 137 -4.88 -8.63 -1.77
C PHE A 137 -4.53 -9.11 -3.19
N TRP A 138 -4.64 -8.26 -4.21
CA TRP A 138 -4.32 -8.64 -5.59
C TRP A 138 -2.84 -8.42 -5.88
N ALA A 139 -2.01 -9.34 -5.40
CA ALA A 139 -0.63 -9.51 -5.88
C ALA A 139 -0.19 -10.95 -5.72
N GLY A 140 0.67 -11.39 -6.63
CA GLY A 140 1.24 -12.73 -6.62
C GLY A 140 0.28 -13.86 -6.89
N MET A 141 -0.66 -13.66 -7.82
CA MET A 141 -1.65 -14.65 -8.27
C MET A 141 -1.92 -14.55 -9.78
N ALA A 142 -2.64 -15.54 -10.31
CA ALA A 142 -3.13 -15.57 -11.69
C ALA A 142 -2.05 -15.40 -12.79
N GLY A 143 -0.79 -15.74 -12.47
CA GLY A 143 0.32 -15.64 -13.41
C GLY A 143 0.74 -14.20 -13.75
N TYR A 144 0.27 -13.18 -13.02
CA TYR A 144 0.77 -11.80 -13.13
C TYR A 144 1.60 -11.44 -11.89
N PRO A 145 2.92 -11.19 -12.04
CA PRO A 145 3.80 -10.94 -10.89
C PRO A 145 3.45 -9.68 -10.09
N GLY A 146 3.57 -9.76 -8.77
CA GLY A 146 3.52 -8.60 -7.89
C GLY A 146 4.43 -7.44 -8.34
N PRO A 147 5.70 -7.70 -8.70
CA PRO A 147 6.58 -6.69 -9.28
C PRO A 147 6.05 -6.03 -10.58
N ALA A 148 5.28 -6.77 -11.40
CA ALA A 148 4.67 -6.21 -12.61
C ALA A 148 3.51 -5.27 -12.28
N LEU A 149 2.68 -5.61 -11.29
CA LEU A 149 1.64 -4.72 -10.77
C LEU A 149 2.25 -3.42 -10.23
N VAL A 150 3.29 -3.55 -9.42
CA VAL A 150 3.98 -2.37 -8.85
C VAL A 150 4.59 -1.52 -9.97
N ARG A 151 5.24 -2.13 -10.97
CA ARG A 151 5.74 -1.40 -12.14
C ARG A 151 4.63 -0.60 -12.84
N ASP A 152 3.45 -1.20 -13.05
CA ASP A 152 2.34 -0.54 -13.74
C ASP A 152 1.84 0.68 -12.94
N LEU A 153 1.76 0.56 -11.62
CA LEU A 153 1.39 1.67 -10.74
C LEU A 153 2.44 2.81 -10.79
N LEU A 154 3.74 2.48 -10.79
CA LEU A 154 4.80 3.49 -10.94
C LEU A 154 4.77 4.14 -12.33
N ALA A 155 4.44 3.39 -13.38
CA ALA A 155 4.26 3.95 -14.72
C ALA A 155 3.10 4.95 -14.77
N GLN A 156 2.00 4.70 -14.06
CA GLN A 156 0.91 5.66 -13.91
C GLN A 156 1.37 6.94 -13.20
N ILE A 157 2.06 6.81 -12.06
CA ILE A 157 2.59 7.97 -11.30
C ILE A 157 3.56 8.82 -12.14
N ARG A 158 4.40 8.18 -12.96
CA ARG A 158 5.35 8.86 -13.86
C ARG A 158 4.69 9.74 -14.92
N THR A 159 3.48 9.37 -15.34
CA THR A 159 2.75 10.10 -16.40
C THR A 159 2.17 11.42 -15.92
N TRP A 160 2.13 11.65 -14.60
CA TRP A 160 1.60 12.88 -14.03
C TRP A 160 2.41 14.10 -14.48
N SER A 161 1.69 15.19 -14.77
CA SER A 161 2.31 16.48 -15.05
C SER A 161 2.97 17.05 -13.79
N ALA A 162 3.81 18.09 -13.93
CA ALA A 162 4.36 18.79 -12.78
C ALA A 162 3.27 19.34 -11.84
N ASN A 163 2.19 19.88 -12.42
CA ASN A 163 1.06 20.40 -11.66
C ASN A 163 0.32 19.28 -10.90
N GLN A 164 0.11 18.14 -11.54
CA GLN A 164 -0.54 17.00 -10.89
C GLN A 164 0.35 16.43 -9.78
N ARG A 165 1.68 16.36 -9.98
CA ARG A 165 2.60 15.95 -8.91
C ARG A 165 2.57 16.89 -7.70
N ALA A 166 2.52 18.20 -7.92
CA ALA A 166 2.37 19.18 -6.84
C ALA A 166 1.01 19.03 -6.13
N ALA A 167 -0.07 18.81 -6.87
CA ALA A 167 -1.38 18.52 -6.29
C ALA A 167 -1.38 17.22 -5.48
N ALA A 168 -0.73 16.16 -5.98
CA ALA A 168 -0.57 14.89 -5.27
C ALA A 168 0.30 15.02 -4.02
N ALA A 169 1.23 15.97 -3.95
CA ALA A 169 1.98 16.23 -2.73
C ALA A 169 1.08 16.78 -1.60
N ALA A 170 0.15 17.68 -1.96
CA ALA A 170 -0.79 18.26 -1.02
C ALA A 170 -1.99 17.35 -0.68
N ASP A 171 -2.39 16.48 -1.61
CA ASP A 171 -3.53 15.56 -1.47
C ASP A 171 -3.20 14.18 -2.06
N PRO A 172 -2.24 13.43 -1.47
CA PRO A 172 -1.73 12.17 -2.02
C PRO A 172 -2.78 11.07 -2.14
N PHE A 173 -3.93 11.23 -1.48
CA PHE A 173 -5.04 10.28 -1.50
C PHE A 173 -6.25 10.77 -2.30
N GLY A 174 -6.23 11.98 -2.87
CA GLY A 174 -7.34 12.49 -3.68
C GLY A 174 -8.63 12.69 -2.88
N ASN A 175 -8.52 13.09 -1.61
CA ASN A 175 -9.65 13.33 -0.72
C ASN A 175 -10.21 14.76 -0.85
N LEU A 176 -9.40 15.70 -1.32
CA LEU A 176 -9.85 17.07 -1.64
C LEU A 176 -10.29 17.15 -3.10
N ASP A 177 -9.44 16.65 -3.99
CA ASP A 177 -9.68 16.61 -5.42
C ASP A 177 -9.20 15.26 -5.95
N PRO A 178 -10.11 14.36 -6.36
CA PRO A 178 -9.72 13.06 -6.91
C PRO A 178 -8.73 13.14 -8.08
N SER A 179 -8.69 14.25 -8.83
CA SER A 179 -7.76 14.43 -9.95
C SER A 179 -6.29 14.62 -9.51
N SER A 180 -6.05 14.96 -8.23
CA SER A 180 -4.71 15.13 -7.68
C SER A 180 -3.90 13.84 -7.73
N ALA A 181 -4.53 12.71 -7.41
CA ALA A 181 -3.86 11.43 -7.20
C ALA A 181 -4.45 10.25 -8.00
N SER A 182 -5.43 10.50 -8.88
CA SER A 182 -6.03 9.44 -9.70
C SER A 182 -5.29 9.20 -11.03
N ALA A 183 -5.45 7.98 -11.54
CA ALA A 183 -4.98 7.59 -12.86
C ALA A 183 -5.92 6.54 -13.47
N VAL A 184 -5.88 6.41 -14.81
CA VAL A 184 -6.48 5.27 -15.49
C VAL A 184 -5.68 4.01 -15.15
N GLN A 185 -6.36 2.97 -14.65
CA GLN A 185 -5.75 1.73 -14.22
C GLN A 185 -6.31 0.53 -14.99
N SER A 186 -5.43 -0.28 -15.56
CA SER A 186 -5.76 -1.61 -16.08
C SER A 186 -5.59 -2.71 -15.02
N SER A 187 -4.81 -2.44 -13.97
CA SER A 187 -4.61 -3.32 -12.82
C SER A 187 -4.24 -2.50 -11.57
N ASN A 188 -4.50 -3.05 -10.39
CA ASN A 188 -4.20 -2.44 -9.10
C ASN A 188 -3.95 -3.51 -8.03
N LEU A 189 -3.52 -3.09 -6.83
CA LEU A 189 -3.27 -4.01 -5.71
C LEU A 189 -4.52 -4.28 -4.86
N ARG A 190 -5.62 -3.56 -5.12
CA ARG A 190 -6.93 -3.62 -4.43
C ARG A 190 -6.90 -3.15 -2.98
N PHE A 191 -6.01 -2.21 -2.67
CA PHE A 191 -6.03 -1.52 -1.38
C PHE A 191 -7.03 -0.39 -1.35
N ASP A 192 -7.21 0.32 -2.47
CA ASP A 192 -8.21 1.37 -2.56
C ASP A 192 -9.55 0.80 -3.05
N TYR A 193 -10.57 0.81 -2.19
CA TYR A 193 -11.89 0.29 -2.56
C TYR A 193 -12.62 1.20 -3.56
N ARG A 194 -12.21 2.47 -3.70
CA ARG A 194 -12.79 3.42 -4.66
C ARG A 194 -12.55 2.99 -6.11
N ALA A 195 -11.54 2.16 -6.36
CA ALA A 195 -11.23 1.61 -7.68
C ALA A 195 -12.21 0.50 -8.15
N GLY A 196 -13.27 0.20 -7.37
CA GLY A 196 -14.43 -0.56 -7.87
C GLY A 196 -14.16 -2.03 -8.17
N THR A 197 -13.40 -2.73 -7.32
CA THR A 197 -12.94 -4.10 -7.59
C THR A 197 -13.90 -5.22 -7.18
N ILE A 198 -14.94 -4.92 -6.40
CA ILE A 198 -16.02 -5.86 -6.06
C ILE A 198 -17.32 -5.31 -6.64
N PRO A 199 -18.06 -6.08 -7.47
CA PRO A 199 -19.40 -5.69 -7.89
C PRO A 199 -20.29 -5.48 -6.67
N PHE A 200 -21.08 -4.40 -6.64
CA PHE A 200 -22.11 -4.20 -5.60
C PHE A 200 -23.30 -5.17 -5.73
N ASP A 201 -23.08 -6.36 -6.30
CA ASP A 201 -24.11 -7.31 -6.72
C ASP A 201 -25.24 -6.66 -7.56
N ALA A 202 -24.93 -5.55 -8.23
CA ALA A 202 -25.84 -4.75 -9.06
C ALA A 202 -25.75 -5.11 -10.55
N GLY A 203 -25.11 -6.24 -10.90
CA GLY A 203 -25.03 -6.74 -12.28
C GLY A 203 -24.01 -6.05 -13.19
N PHE A 204 -23.10 -5.23 -12.66
CA PHE A 204 -22.05 -4.56 -13.45
C PHE A 204 -20.69 -5.26 -13.30
N SER A 205 -20.05 -5.58 -14.43
CA SER A 205 -18.70 -6.16 -14.48
C SER A 205 -17.88 -5.48 -15.57
N THR A 206 -16.78 -4.84 -15.18
CA THR A 206 -15.88 -4.12 -16.10
C THR A 206 -15.28 -5.04 -17.17
N ASN A 207 -15.10 -6.33 -16.85
CA ASN A 207 -14.65 -7.33 -17.82
C ASN A 207 -15.60 -7.51 -19.01
N ALA A 208 -16.88 -7.19 -18.85
CA ALA A 208 -17.88 -7.25 -19.92
C ALA A 208 -17.98 -5.94 -20.74
N HIS A 209 -17.23 -4.89 -20.36
CA HIS A 209 -17.32 -3.55 -20.92
C HIS A 209 -15.91 -3.01 -21.23
N SER A 210 -15.30 -3.48 -22.32
CA SER A 210 -13.92 -3.15 -22.73
C SER A 210 -13.64 -1.67 -22.96
N ASP A 211 -14.68 -0.88 -23.21
CA ASP A 211 -14.57 0.56 -23.51
C ASP A 211 -14.62 1.44 -22.24
N VAL A 212 -14.81 0.83 -21.07
CA VAL A 212 -14.83 1.54 -19.78
C VAL A 212 -13.45 1.53 -19.16
N ALA A 213 -12.83 2.70 -19.08
CA ALA A 213 -11.59 2.90 -18.36
C ALA A 213 -11.86 2.99 -16.85
N MET A 214 -11.15 2.17 -16.08
CA MET A 214 -11.21 2.25 -14.61
C MET A 214 -10.28 3.34 -14.11
N ILE A 215 -10.79 4.14 -13.17
CA ILE A 215 -9.99 5.13 -12.45
C ILE A 215 -9.67 4.58 -11.08
N GLY A 216 -8.42 4.68 -10.66
CA GLY A 216 -8.00 4.34 -9.31
C GLY A 216 -6.86 5.23 -8.83
N PHE A 217 -6.31 4.90 -7.66
CA PHE A 217 -5.43 5.77 -6.89
C PHE A 217 -4.08 5.07 -6.65
N PRO A 218 -3.15 5.12 -7.62
CA PRO A 218 -1.93 4.32 -7.58
C PRO A 218 -1.04 4.59 -6.37
N LEU A 219 -1.05 5.82 -5.83
CA LEU A 219 -0.34 6.12 -4.60
C LEU A 219 -0.87 5.33 -3.41
N VAL A 220 -2.20 5.26 -3.25
CA VAL A 220 -2.81 4.49 -2.16
C VAL A 220 -2.39 3.03 -2.25
N ASP A 221 -2.43 2.43 -3.44
CA ASP A 221 -2.03 1.03 -3.63
C ASP A 221 -0.54 0.78 -3.33
N VAL A 222 0.37 1.57 -3.90
CA VAL A 222 1.82 1.38 -3.69
C VAL A 222 2.20 1.65 -2.24
N LEU A 223 1.70 2.73 -1.65
CA LEU A 223 2.02 3.10 -0.27
C LEU A 223 1.40 2.11 0.72
N ALA A 224 0.16 1.64 0.50
CA ALA A 224 -0.43 0.60 1.34
C ALA A 224 0.40 -0.70 1.32
N ALA A 225 0.90 -1.07 0.13
CA ALA A 225 1.77 -2.23 -0.01
C ALA A 225 3.11 -2.07 0.73
N ILE A 226 3.67 -0.86 0.76
CA ILE A 226 4.86 -0.50 1.54
C ILE A 226 4.52 -0.57 3.05
N GLY A 227 3.42 0.03 3.49
CA GLY A 227 3.01 0.05 4.89
C GLY A 227 2.76 -1.35 5.46
N LEU A 228 2.25 -2.26 4.64
CA LEU A 228 2.10 -3.67 5.00
C LEU A 228 3.36 -4.51 4.79
N GLU A 229 4.53 -3.95 4.52
CA GLU A 229 5.76 -4.75 4.47
C GLU A 229 6.12 -5.32 5.86
N HIS A 230 5.94 -4.52 6.91
CA HIS A 230 6.37 -4.82 8.28
C HIS A 230 5.24 -4.83 9.32
N ALA A 231 3.99 -4.65 8.90
CA ALA A 231 2.83 -4.69 9.78
C ALA A 231 1.66 -5.45 9.16
N ARG A 232 0.72 -5.89 10.00
CA ARG A 232 -0.56 -6.47 9.56
C ARG A 232 -1.69 -5.92 10.42
N PRO A 233 -2.87 -5.65 9.83
CA PRO A 233 -4.08 -5.47 10.62
C PRO A 233 -4.34 -6.75 11.43
N HIS A 234 -4.96 -6.60 12.59
CA HIS A 234 -5.32 -7.71 13.46
C HIS A 234 -6.36 -8.60 12.77
N ARG A 235 -6.04 -9.88 12.62
CA ARG A 235 -6.94 -10.85 11.99
C ARG A 235 -8.02 -11.29 12.97
N ILE A 236 -9.29 -11.07 12.62
CA ILE A 236 -10.44 -11.61 13.36
C ILE A 236 -10.80 -12.99 12.80
N ASP A 237 -10.95 -13.09 11.48
CA ASP A 237 -11.20 -14.36 10.78
C ASP A 237 -10.57 -14.38 9.37
N LYS A 238 -11.05 -15.21 8.45
CA LYS A 238 -10.51 -15.33 7.08
C LYS A 238 -10.71 -14.07 6.22
N LEU A 239 -11.82 -13.36 6.42
CA LEU A 239 -12.21 -12.18 5.63
C LEU A 239 -12.42 -10.93 6.48
N THR A 240 -12.37 -11.06 7.80
CA THR A 240 -12.56 -9.94 8.72
C THR A 240 -11.24 -9.59 9.41
N TYR A 241 -10.88 -8.31 9.34
CA TYR A 241 -9.68 -7.75 9.96
C TYR A 241 -10.04 -6.51 10.78
N ARG A 242 -9.13 -6.10 11.66
CA ARG A 242 -9.22 -4.86 12.41
C ARG A 242 -7.93 -4.06 12.27
N TYR A 243 -8.04 -2.75 12.14
CA TYR A 243 -6.90 -1.83 12.22
C TYR A 243 -7.21 -0.72 13.20
N ALA A 244 -6.16 -0.07 13.69
CA ALA A 244 -6.29 1.14 14.49
C ALA A 244 -5.67 2.34 13.78
N ALA A 245 -6.38 3.46 13.82
CA ALA A 245 -5.80 4.78 13.62
C ALA A 245 -5.37 5.29 15.01
N TRP A 246 -4.13 5.75 15.15
CA TRP A 246 -3.56 6.21 16.42
C TRP A 246 -3.36 7.73 16.46
N SER A 247 -3.44 8.31 17.65
CA SER A 247 -3.14 9.73 17.85
C SER A 247 -1.67 9.94 18.18
N GLY A 248 -1.12 11.10 17.80
CA GLY A 248 0.26 11.48 18.11
C GLY A 248 1.27 10.89 17.14
N LEU A 249 2.44 11.52 17.07
CA LEU A 249 3.51 11.12 16.16
C LEU A 249 4.22 9.86 16.70
N LEU A 250 4.22 8.80 15.91
CA LEU A 250 4.87 7.54 16.22
C LEU A 250 5.92 7.19 15.16
N VAL A 251 7.09 6.75 15.62
CA VAL A 251 8.13 6.11 14.80
C VAL A 251 7.63 4.78 14.20
N PRO A 252 8.25 4.26 13.11
CA PRO A 252 7.72 3.09 12.39
C PRO A 252 7.45 1.86 13.27
N PRO A 253 8.34 1.43 14.19
CA PRO A 253 8.08 0.25 15.02
C PRO A 253 6.80 0.36 15.87
N LEU A 254 6.51 1.54 16.41
CA LEU A 254 5.31 1.78 17.21
C LEU A 254 4.08 1.89 16.32
N ALA A 255 4.16 2.64 15.22
CA ALA A 255 3.08 2.78 14.24
C ALA A 255 2.62 1.41 13.68
N ARG A 256 3.57 0.52 13.36
CA ARG A 256 3.30 -0.87 12.93
C ARG A 256 2.49 -1.65 13.95
N ALA A 257 2.91 -1.60 15.22
CA ALA A 257 2.28 -2.35 16.31
C ALA A 257 0.87 -1.81 16.60
N VAL A 258 0.72 -0.49 16.68
CA VAL A 258 -0.58 0.14 16.96
C VAL A 258 -1.56 -0.05 15.80
N MET A 259 -1.12 0.03 14.54
CA MET A 259 -1.98 -0.29 13.39
C MET A 259 -2.55 -1.71 13.49
N GLY A 260 -1.74 -2.66 13.94
CA GLY A 260 -2.13 -4.04 14.27
C GLY A 260 -2.91 -4.20 15.58
N THR A 261 -3.43 -3.11 16.15
CA THR A 261 -4.25 -3.02 17.37
C THR A 261 -3.55 -3.49 18.65
N ALA A 262 -2.22 -3.37 18.73
CA ALA A 262 -1.51 -3.56 20.00
C ALA A 262 -1.87 -2.41 20.98
N ASP A 263 -2.23 -2.77 22.21
CA ASP A 263 -2.45 -1.77 23.27
C ASP A 263 -1.09 -1.32 23.84
N LEU A 264 -0.64 -0.16 23.38
CA LEU A 264 0.59 0.50 23.84
C LEU A 264 0.28 1.78 24.63
N GLY A 265 -0.97 1.98 25.06
CA GLY A 265 -1.40 3.17 25.82
C GLY A 265 -1.62 4.44 24.99
N PHE A 266 -1.55 4.36 23.66
CA PHE A 266 -1.94 5.47 22.78
C PHE A 266 -3.45 5.51 22.60
N ARG A 267 -4.01 6.71 22.43
CA ARG A 267 -5.41 6.84 22.04
C ARG A 267 -5.57 6.37 20.59
N THR A 268 -6.52 5.48 20.37
CA THR A 268 -6.79 4.90 19.05
C THR A 268 -8.29 4.89 18.73
N ARG A 269 -8.63 5.03 17.45
CA ARG A 269 -9.93 4.60 16.90
C ARG A 269 -9.72 3.28 16.17
N THR A 270 -10.55 2.29 16.45
CA THR A 270 -10.45 0.95 15.85
C THR A 270 -11.53 0.74 14.81
N PHE A 271 -11.15 0.12 13.70
CA PHE A 271 -12.04 -0.10 12.57
C PHE A 271 -11.97 -1.56 12.13
N ARG A 272 -13.13 -2.12 11.80
CA ARG A 272 -13.28 -3.45 11.21
C ARG A 272 -13.35 -3.35 9.71
N ILE A 273 -12.59 -4.20 9.03
CA ILE A 273 -12.58 -4.37 7.58
C ILE A 273 -13.28 -5.68 7.25
N ASP A 274 -14.27 -5.59 6.36
CA ASP A 274 -14.86 -6.75 5.71
C ASP A 274 -14.23 -6.90 4.32
N LEU A 275 -13.60 -8.05 4.07
CA LEU A 275 -13.01 -8.40 2.78
C LEU A 275 -13.94 -9.31 1.97
N GLY A 276 -13.76 -9.31 0.66
CA GLY A 276 -14.46 -10.19 -0.27
C GLY A 276 -13.55 -10.81 -1.30
N TRP A 277 -14.09 -11.80 -2.02
CA TRP A 277 -13.46 -12.40 -3.19
C TRP A 277 -14.02 -11.71 -4.45
N PRO A 278 -13.25 -10.85 -5.13
CA PRO A 278 -13.69 -10.22 -6.39
C PRO A 278 -13.72 -11.20 -7.57
N GLY A 279 -13.21 -12.43 -7.38
CA GLY A 279 -13.23 -13.51 -8.36
C GLY A 279 -13.42 -14.85 -7.65
N GLN A 280 -12.52 -15.81 -7.90
CA GLN A 280 -12.60 -17.11 -7.24
C GLN A 280 -12.23 -17.02 -5.76
N GLU A 281 -12.93 -17.81 -4.94
CA GLU A 281 -12.62 -17.95 -3.52
C GLU A 281 -11.16 -18.38 -3.33
N ASN A 282 -10.51 -17.88 -2.28
CA ASN A 282 -9.12 -18.19 -1.91
C ASN A 282 -8.03 -17.69 -2.86
N GLN A 283 -8.38 -16.96 -3.93
CA GLN A 283 -7.36 -16.39 -4.80
C GLN A 283 -6.80 -15.07 -4.27
N ALA A 284 -7.67 -14.09 -4.09
CA ALA A 284 -7.28 -12.75 -3.67
C ALA A 284 -8.43 -12.05 -2.99
N ARG A 285 -8.10 -11.11 -2.11
CA ARG A 285 -9.08 -10.33 -1.37
C ARG A 285 -9.17 -8.91 -1.90
N ALA A 286 -10.30 -8.29 -1.65
CA ALA A 286 -10.51 -6.86 -1.86
C ALA A 286 -11.40 -6.33 -0.73
N ILE A 287 -11.25 -5.05 -0.43
CA ILE A 287 -12.04 -4.39 0.62
C ILE A 287 -13.47 -4.22 0.14
N LYS A 288 -14.44 -4.67 0.93
CA LYS A 288 -15.88 -4.42 0.71
C LYS A 288 -16.34 -3.17 1.46
N LEU A 289 -15.96 -3.09 2.73
CA LEU A 289 -16.41 -2.06 3.65
C LEU A 289 -15.44 -1.97 4.82
N ALA A 290 -15.29 -0.78 5.39
CA ALA A 290 -14.75 -0.59 6.73
C ALA A 290 -15.75 0.15 7.61
N ARG A 291 -15.79 -0.19 8.90
CA ARG A 291 -16.70 0.39 9.89
C ARG A 291 -15.91 0.63 11.18
N GLU A 292 -16.19 1.72 11.86
CA GLU A 292 -15.63 1.93 13.19
C GLU A 292 -16.25 0.91 14.18
N ASP A 293 -15.41 0.22 14.94
CA ASP A 293 -15.86 -0.59 16.08
C ASP A 293 -16.26 0.41 17.19
N THR A 294 -17.55 0.74 17.27
CA THR A 294 -18.07 1.44 18.45
C THR A 294 -18.14 0.46 19.61
N ALA A 295 -17.56 0.83 20.76
CA ALA A 295 -17.69 0.04 21.98
C ALA A 295 -19.19 -0.24 22.23
N SER A 296 -19.54 -1.52 22.33
CA SER A 296 -20.87 -1.98 22.73
C SER A 296 -21.03 -1.88 24.24
#